data_AF-A0A7J7TGA6-F1
#
_entry.id   AF-A0A7J7TGA6-F1
#
_cell.length_a   1.000
_cell.length_b   1.000
_cell.length_c   1.000
_cell.angle_alpha   90.00
_cell.angle_beta   90.00
_cell.angle_gamma   90.00
#
_symmetry.space_group_name_H-M   'P 1'
#
loop_
_entity.id
_entity.type
_entity.pdbx_description
1 polymer ?
#
loop_
_entity_poly.entity_id
_entity_poly.type
_entity_poly.pdbx_seq_one_letter_code
_entity_poly.pdbx_strand_id
1 'polypeptide(L)'
;MHRRGVGAGAIAKKKLAEAKYKERGTVLAEDQLAQMSKQLDMFKTNLEEFASKHKQEIRKNPEFRVQFQDMCATIGVDPLASGKGFWSEMLGVGDFYYELGVQIVEVCLALP
;
A
#
# COMPACT_ATOMS: atom_id res chain seq x y z
N MET A 1 16.84 -32.16 51.87
CA MET A 1 16.73 -31.32 50.66
C MET A 1 17.23 -32.12 49.45
N HIS A 2 16.33 -32.64 48.61
CA HIS A 2 16.72 -33.41 47.43
C HIS A 2 16.46 -32.56 46.18
N ARG A 3 17.52 -31.94 45.64
CA ARG A 3 17.47 -31.23 44.35
C ARG A 3 17.36 -32.27 43.25
N ARG A 4 16.13 -32.64 42.87
CA ARG A 4 15.89 -33.36 41.61
C ARG A 4 16.21 -32.39 40.49
N GLY A 5 17.43 -32.50 39.96
CA GLY A 5 17.84 -31.79 38.76
C GLY A 5 16.84 -32.07 37.64
N VAL A 6 16.38 -31.01 36.99
CA VAL A 6 15.55 -31.06 35.77
C VAL A 6 16.18 -32.08 34.80
N GLY A 7 15.50 -33.21 34.60
CA GLY A 7 16.04 -34.32 33.81
C GLY A 7 16.18 -33.95 32.33
N ALA A 8 17.19 -34.51 31.66
CA ALA A 8 17.48 -34.27 30.25
C ALA A 8 16.24 -34.40 29.33
N GLY A 9 15.29 -35.27 29.67
CA GLY A 9 14.02 -35.41 28.95
C GLY A 9 13.09 -34.19 29.05
N ALA A 10 13.08 -33.47 30.17
CA ALA A 10 12.33 -32.21 30.32
C ALA A 10 12.95 -31.09 29.47
N ILE A 11 14.29 -31.05 29.38
CA ILE A 11 15.02 -30.10 28.54
C ILE A 11 14.76 -30.40 27.05
N ALA A 12 14.79 -31.68 26.65
CA ALA A 12 14.49 -32.09 25.28
C ALA A 12 13.04 -31.77 24.89
N LYS A 13 12.08 -32.02 25.78
CA LYS A 13 10.66 -31.70 25.55
C LYS A 13 10.42 -30.20 25.46
N LYS A 14 11.11 -29.40 26.27
CA LYS A 14 11.08 -27.93 26.19
C LYS A 14 11.64 -27.42 24.86
N LYS A 15 12.81 -27.92 24.42
CA LYS A 15 13.41 -27.56 23.12
C LYS A 15 12.50 -27.92 21.94
N LEU A 16 11.85 -29.08 21.99
CA LEU A 16 10.95 -29.52 20.93
C LEU A 16 9.65 -28.69 20.89
N ALA A 17 9.16 -28.25 22.05
CA ALA A 17 8.04 -27.31 22.12
C ALA A 17 8.43 -25.93 21.57
N GLU A 18 9.58 -25.38 21.97
CA GLU A 18 10.11 -24.12 21.42
C GLU A 18 10.30 -24.16 19.90
N ALA A 19 10.83 -25.26 19.36
CA ALA A 19 10.96 -25.46 17.92
C ALA A 19 9.60 -25.45 17.21
N LYS A 20 8.60 -26.15 17.75
CA LYS A 20 7.23 -26.15 17.20
C LYS A 20 6.56 -24.79 17.28
N TYR A 21 6.75 -24.04 18.36
CA TYR A 21 6.21 -22.67 18.46
C TYR A 21 6.88 -21.73 17.46
N LYS A 22 8.19 -21.87 17.23
CA LYS A 22 8.91 -21.09 16.22
C LYS A 22 8.40 -21.39 14.80
N GLU A 23 8.25 -22.67 14.46
CA GLU A 23 7.71 -23.10 13.16
C GLU A 23 6.26 -22.63 12.96
N ARG A 24 5.40 -22.77 13.98
CA ARG A 24 4.04 -22.22 13.92
C ARG A 24 4.04 -20.70 13.75
N GLY A 25 4.98 -20.00 14.40
CA GLY A 25 5.15 -18.56 14.27
C GLY A 25 5.57 -18.14 12.86
N THR A 26 6.45 -18.89 12.20
CA THR A 26 6.82 -18.61 10.80
C THR A 26 5.66 -18.83 9.85
N VAL A 27 4.91 -19.93 10.00
CA VAL A 27 3.72 -20.20 9.16
C VAL A 27 2.67 -19.11 9.34
N LEU A 28 2.41 -18.66 10.58
CA LEU A 28 1.45 -17.59 10.84
C LEU A 28 1.89 -16.26 10.19
N ALA A 29 3.19 -15.96 10.21
CA ALA A 29 3.72 -14.76 9.56
C ALA A 29 3.59 -14.83 8.03
N GLU A 30 3.85 -15.99 7.44
CA GLU A 30 3.67 -16.24 5.99
C GLU A 30 2.20 -16.10 5.58
N ASP A 31 1.27 -16.70 6.35
CA ASP A 31 -0.17 -16.58 6.11
C ASP A 31 -0.64 -15.11 6.20
N GLN A 32 -0.14 -14.37 7.18
CA GLN A 32 -0.45 -12.94 7.34
C GLN A 32 0.05 -12.12 6.14
N LEU A 33 1.27 -12.39 5.65
CA LEU A 33 1.81 -11.71 4.47
C LEU A 33 1.02 -12.04 3.20
N ALA A 34 0.65 -13.30 3.00
CA ALA A 34 -0.17 -13.72 1.87
C ALA A 34 -1.56 -13.06 1.90
N GLN A 35 -2.17 -12.97 3.08
CA GLN A 35 -3.43 -12.26 3.26
C GLN A 35 -3.30 -10.77 2.95
N MET A 36 -2.24 -10.11 3.43
CA MET A 36 -2.00 -8.70 3.14
C MET A 36 -1.81 -8.44 1.64
N SER A 37 -1.04 -9.29 0.95
CA SER A 37 -0.88 -9.18 -0.51
C SER A 37 -2.23 -9.24 -1.23
N LYS A 38 -3.09 -10.22 -0.86
CA LYS A 38 -4.42 -10.36 -1.45
C LYS A 38 -5.31 -9.13 -1.18
N GLN A 39 -5.22 -8.53 0.01
CA GLN A 39 -5.97 -7.33 0.32
C GLN A 39 -5.48 -6.12 -0.48
N LEU A 40 -4.16 -5.98 -0.70
CA LEU A 40 -3.60 -4.93 -1.55
C LEU A 40 -4.06 -5.08 -3.00
N ASP A 41 -4.07 -6.29 -3.54
CA ASP A 41 -4.54 -6.55 -4.91
C ASP A 41 -6.03 -6.19 -5.05
N MET A 42 -6.87 -6.65 -4.12
CA MET A 42 -8.30 -6.32 -4.10
C MET A 42 -8.52 -4.80 -3.99
N PHE A 43 -7.76 -4.15 -3.13
CA PHE A 43 -7.86 -2.70 -2.95
C PHE A 43 -7.45 -1.96 -4.23
N LYS A 44 -6.38 -2.40 -4.90
CA LYS A 44 -5.93 -1.82 -6.16
C LYS A 44 -7.03 -1.89 -7.22
N THR A 45 -7.66 -3.05 -7.41
CA THR A 45 -8.79 -3.22 -8.35
C THR A 45 -10.00 -2.36 -7.97
N ASN A 46 -10.31 -2.24 -6.69
CA ASN A 46 -11.42 -1.39 -6.25
C ASN A 46 -11.13 0.10 -6.48
N LEU A 47 -9.88 0.53 -6.23
CA LEU A 47 -9.47 1.91 -6.44
C LEU A 47 -9.41 2.25 -7.94
N GLU A 48 -9.04 1.29 -8.78
CA GLU A 48 -9.16 1.34 -10.24
C GLU A 48 -10.61 1.58 -10.70
N GLU A 49 -11.52 0.74 -10.22
CA GLU A 49 -12.93 0.84 -10.55
C GLU A 49 -13.50 2.19 -10.08
N PHE A 50 -13.23 2.57 -8.84
CA PHE A 50 -13.64 3.84 -8.26
C PHE A 50 -13.15 5.02 -9.11
N ALA A 51 -11.86 5.04 -9.42
CA ALA A 51 -11.27 6.15 -10.13
C ALA A 51 -11.75 6.22 -11.59
N SER A 52 -11.98 5.09 -12.25
CA SER A 52 -12.57 5.06 -13.60
C SER A 52 -14.00 5.62 -13.61
N LYS A 53 -14.82 5.25 -12.62
CA LYS A 53 -16.21 5.70 -12.46
C LYS A 53 -16.30 7.18 -12.12
N HIS A 54 -15.39 7.68 -11.28
CA HIS A 54 -15.38 9.06 -10.80
C HIS A 54 -14.39 9.97 -11.54
N LYS A 55 -13.84 9.52 -12.68
CA LYS A 55 -12.81 10.23 -13.45
C LYS A 55 -13.14 11.71 -13.71
N GLN A 56 -14.37 12.02 -14.09
CA GLN A 56 -14.79 13.40 -14.36
C GLN A 56 -14.86 14.26 -13.08
N GLU A 57 -15.28 13.67 -11.97
CA GLU A 57 -15.32 14.35 -10.67
C GLU A 57 -13.91 14.63 -10.16
N ILE A 58 -12.98 13.66 -10.28
CA ILE A 58 -11.56 13.85 -9.96
C ILE A 58 -10.96 14.99 -10.80
N ARG A 59 -11.34 15.09 -12.08
CA ARG A 59 -10.85 16.15 -12.97
C ARG A 59 -11.45 17.52 -12.69
N LYS A 60 -12.74 17.62 -12.36
CA LYS A 60 -13.45 18.92 -12.25
C LYS A 60 -13.55 19.47 -10.83
N ASN A 61 -13.58 18.61 -9.82
CA ASN A 61 -13.74 19.02 -8.42
C ASN A 61 -12.39 18.94 -7.68
N PRO A 62 -11.78 20.09 -7.31
CA PRO A 62 -10.50 20.10 -6.62
C PRO A 62 -10.57 19.48 -5.21
N GLU A 63 -11.66 19.67 -4.45
CA GLU A 63 -11.80 19.07 -3.12
C GLU A 63 -11.84 17.54 -3.19
N PHE A 64 -12.63 17.01 -4.14
CA PHE A 64 -12.72 15.57 -4.34
C PHE A 64 -11.39 14.98 -4.82
N ARG A 65 -10.63 15.73 -5.64
CA ARG A 65 -9.30 15.32 -6.09
C ARG A 65 -8.31 15.16 -4.93
N VAL A 66 -8.34 16.08 -3.96
CA VAL A 66 -7.49 16.00 -2.76
C VAL A 66 -7.85 14.76 -1.93
N GLN A 67 -9.15 14.51 -1.69
CA GLN A 67 -9.60 13.33 -0.97
C GLN A 67 -9.17 12.02 -1.65
N PHE A 68 -9.25 11.98 -2.99
CA PHE A 68 -8.76 10.85 -3.78
C PHE A 68 -7.24 10.66 -3.62
N GLN A 69 -6.46 11.73 -3.63
CA GLN A 69 -5.01 11.67 -3.43
C GLN A 69 -4.62 11.20 -2.03
N ASP A 70 -5.31 11.67 -0.99
CA ASP A 70 -5.07 11.24 0.39
C ASP A 70 -5.34 9.74 0.57
N MET A 71 -6.39 9.23 -0.08
CA MET A 71 -6.69 7.79 -0.12
C MET A 71 -5.57 7.00 -0.79
N CYS A 72 -5.06 7.47 -1.94
CA CYS A 72 -3.93 6.84 -2.62
C CYS A 72 -2.65 6.86 -1.75
N ALA A 73 -2.34 8.00 -1.13
CA ALA A 73 -1.15 8.20 -0.30
C ALA A 73 -1.14 7.31 0.94
N THR A 74 -2.30 7.06 1.56
CA THR A 74 -2.45 6.18 2.73
C THR A 74 -1.90 4.76 2.47
N ILE A 75 -1.88 4.33 1.21
CA ILE A 75 -1.49 2.97 0.81
C ILE A 75 -0.13 2.97 0.09
N GLY A 76 0.53 4.13 0.02
CA GLY A 76 1.82 4.29 -0.66
C GLY A 76 1.69 4.29 -2.18
N VAL A 77 0.49 4.60 -2.69
CA VAL A 77 0.23 4.71 -4.12
C VAL A 77 0.20 6.19 -4.49
N ASP A 78 1.07 6.61 -5.40
CA ASP A 78 1.06 7.97 -5.92
C ASP A 78 0.46 7.96 -7.35
N PRO A 79 -0.72 8.57 -7.56
CA PRO A 79 -1.34 8.64 -8.87
C PRO A 79 -0.58 9.53 -9.86
N LEU A 80 0.41 10.30 -9.40
CA LEU A 80 1.21 11.26 -10.18
C LEU A 80 2.69 10.85 -10.33
N ALA A 81 3.15 9.79 -9.66
CA ALA A 81 4.56 9.43 -9.62
C ALA A 81 5.17 9.10 -11.00
N SER A 82 4.37 8.73 -12.00
CA SER A 82 4.88 8.44 -13.34
C SER A 82 3.81 8.65 -14.42
N GLY A 83 4.20 9.24 -15.54
CA GLY A 83 3.36 9.36 -16.74
C GLY A 83 3.05 8.01 -17.41
N LYS A 84 3.90 6.99 -17.17
CA LYS A 84 3.64 5.57 -17.45
C LYS A 84 3.12 4.80 -16.23
N GLY A 85 2.80 5.53 -15.17
CA GLY A 85 2.22 4.99 -13.97
C GLY A 85 0.83 4.47 -14.30
N PHE A 86 0.50 3.35 -13.66
CA PHE A 86 -0.78 2.68 -13.79
C PHE A 86 -2.00 3.64 -13.74
N TRP A 87 -1.92 4.67 -12.89
CA TRP A 87 -2.96 5.69 -12.72
C TRP A 87 -2.98 6.78 -13.77
N SER A 88 -1.82 7.14 -14.33
CA SER A 88 -1.70 8.15 -15.37
C SER A 88 -2.38 7.69 -16.66
N GLU A 89 -2.12 6.46 -17.10
CA GLU A 89 -2.75 5.87 -18.30
C GLU A 89 -4.26 5.62 -18.11
N MET A 90 -4.68 5.15 -16.94
CA MET A 90 -6.10 4.82 -16.68
C MET A 90 -6.97 6.08 -16.48
N LEU A 91 -6.48 7.06 -15.71
CA LEU A 91 -7.28 8.19 -15.26
C LEU A 91 -7.03 9.47 -16.05
N GLY A 92 -5.92 9.59 -16.79
CA GLY A 92 -5.52 10.84 -17.43
C GLY A 92 -5.30 11.97 -16.42
N VAL A 93 -5.05 11.63 -15.15
CA VAL A 93 -4.70 12.61 -14.11
C VAL A 93 -3.31 13.17 -14.37
N GLY A 94 -2.40 12.37 -14.96
CA GLY A 94 -1.09 12.83 -15.42
C GLY A 94 -1.23 14.03 -16.35
N ASP A 95 -2.01 13.90 -17.42
CA ASP A 95 -2.23 14.99 -18.39
C ASP A 95 -2.74 16.27 -17.73
N PHE A 96 -3.71 16.18 -16.82
CA PHE A 96 -4.21 17.35 -16.08
C PHE A 96 -3.11 18.06 -15.28
N TYR A 97 -2.26 17.31 -14.56
CA TYR A 97 -1.18 17.89 -13.76
C TYR A 97 0.00 18.38 -14.62
N TYR A 98 0.26 17.74 -15.76
CA TYR A 98 1.23 18.22 -16.72
C TYR A 98 0.78 19.53 -17.36
N GLU A 99 -0.48 19.63 -17.81
CA GLU A 99 -1.07 20.87 -18.31
C GLU A 99 -1.02 21.99 -17.27
N LEU A 100 -1.42 21.70 -16.03
CA LEU A 100 -1.35 22.67 -14.93
C LEU A 100 0.10 23.12 -14.66
N GLY A 101 1.06 22.19 -14.71
CA GLY A 101 2.48 22.50 -14.54
C GLY A 101 3.00 23.46 -15.61
N VAL A 102 2.63 23.25 -16.87
CA VAL A 102 2.98 24.15 -17.98
C VAL A 102 2.38 25.53 -17.77
N GLN A 103 1.08 25.61 -17.42
CA GLN A 103 0.42 26.89 -17.17
C GLN A 103 1.05 27.68 -16.00
N ILE A 104 1.44 26.99 -14.92
CA ILE A 104 2.14 27.63 -13.79
C ILE A 104 3.48 28.21 -14.26
N VAL A 105 4.26 27.46 -15.04
CA VAL A 105 5.54 27.94 -15.57
C VAL A 105 5.34 29.14 -16.49
N GLU A 106 4.34 29.10 -17.37
CA GLU A 106 3.99 30.21 -18.27
C GLU A 106 3.63 31.47 -17.47
N VAL A 107 2.80 31.35 -16.43
CA VAL A 107 2.43 32.47 -15.55
C VAL A 107 3.66 33.02 -14.83
N CYS A 108 4.52 32.16 -14.28
CA CYS A 108 5.74 32.59 -13.59
C CYS A 108 6.76 33.27 -14.52
N LEU A 109 6.82 32.88 -15.79
CA LEU A 109 7.69 33.53 -16.78
C LEU A 109 7.08 34.83 -17.33
N ALA A 110 5.75 34.93 -17.37
CA ALA A 110 5.02 36.10 -17.86
C ALA A 110 4.86 37.21 -16.82
N LEU A 111 5.03 36.91 -15.53
CA LEU A 111 5.05 37.89 -14.43
C LEU A 111 6.52 38.28 -14.14
N PRO A 112 7.04 39.39 -14.72
CA PRO A 112 8.37 39.92 -14.41
C PRO A 112 8.48 40.49 -12.99
#